data_AF-A0A8H5NDB0-F1
#
_entry.id   AF-A0A8H5NDB0-F1
#
_cell.length_a   1.000
_cell.length_b   1.000
_cell.length_c   1.000
_cell.angle_alpha   90.00
_cell.angle_beta   90.00
_cell.angle_gamma   90.00
#
_symmetry.space_group_name_H-M   'P 1'
#
loop_
_entity.id
_entity.type
_entity.pdbx_description
1 polymer ?
#
loop_
_entity_poly.entity_id
_entity_poly.type
_entity_poly.pdbx_seq_one_letter_code
_entity_poly.pdbx_strand_id
1 'polypeptide(L)'
;MNRHFNGPVHGLPLDILNYHGDVSRYNDGGTRRWTVFARIIQDELFLQRTLVIRIPKYLGVQKVQDRLYFPVCIHLRSNGNGMQDYAKIGRYGLPEVEELLVGFKSCDNSLGSCPICFTDYSITIRWESQQRQGWRIEVVSYQQLGRCRSPYDWKWRLAAEESTWNEPRCRAQEPGLVRQRWMFPDGLIQPEGKYVGKARREPGSLLGSRRCPWMAWCESEPECQEHYAAEENNPPRVDCLRRHLTWWYPAEG
;
A
#
# COMPACT_ATOMS: atom_id res chain seq x y z
N MET A 1 18.94 -1.67 7.46
CA MET A 1 18.40 -0.30 7.57
C MET A 1 19.08 0.59 8.60
N ASN A 2 19.60 0.09 9.74
CA ASN A 2 20.23 0.96 10.75
C ASN A 2 21.57 1.60 10.34
N ARG A 3 22.01 1.46 9.09
CA ARG A 3 23.31 1.93 8.60
C ARG A 3 23.47 3.45 8.76
N HIS A 4 22.37 4.19 8.61
CA HIS A 4 22.34 5.63 8.78
C HIS A 4 22.38 6.09 10.26
N PHE A 5 22.08 5.21 11.21
CA PHE A 5 22.21 5.48 12.65
C PHE A 5 23.51 4.93 13.25
N ASN A 6 23.85 3.70 12.89
CA ASN A 6 24.88 2.91 13.56
C ASN A 6 26.17 2.80 12.72
N GLY A 7 26.16 3.33 11.49
CA GLY A 7 27.32 3.35 10.60
C GLY A 7 27.36 2.20 9.58
N PRO A 8 28.35 2.22 8.65
CA PRO A 8 28.39 1.42 7.43
C PRO A 8 28.24 -0.09 7.59
N VAL A 9 28.65 -0.62 8.74
CA VAL A 9 28.68 -2.05 9.04
C VAL A 9 27.37 -2.59 9.63
N HIS A 10 26.39 -1.72 9.91
CA HIS A 10 25.16 -2.09 10.59
C HIS A 10 23.93 -2.04 9.68
N GLY A 11 23.38 -3.20 9.34
CA GLY A 11 22.12 -3.35 8.61
C GLY A 11 22.23 -3.25 7.09
N LEU A 12 21.18 -3.70 6.40
CA LEU A 12 21.16 -3.77 4.93
C LEU A 12 21.37 -2.40 4.27
N PRO A 13 22.32 -2.30 3.31
CA PRO A 13 22.46 -1.17 2.39
C PRO A 13 21.16 -0.92 1.59
N LEU A 14 20.82 0.36 1.35
CA LEU A 14 19.58 0.74 0.64
C LEU A 14 19.59 0.33 -0.83
N ASP A 15 20.77 0.30 -1.44
CA ASP A 15 21.00 -0.14 -2.82
C ASP A 15 20.58 -1.59 -3.06
N ILE A 16 20.57 -2.45 -2.03
CA ILE A 16 20.03 -3.81 -2.14
C ILE A 16 18.52 -3.80 -2.38
N LEU A 17 17.81 -2.76 -1.91
CA LEU A 17 16.37 -2.59 -2.14
C LEU A 17 16.06 -1.92 -3.47
N ASN A 18 17.06 -1.30 -4.11
CA ASN A 18 16.91 -0.76 -5.45
C ASN A 18 16.91 -1.92 -6.45
N TYR A 19 15.89 -1.95 -7.29
CA TYR A 19 15.75 -3.00 -8.29
C TYR A 19 15.50 -2.37 -9.65
N HIS A 20 16.35 -2.70 -10.61
CA HIS A 20 16.16 -2.32 -12.00
C HIS A 20 15.86 -3.58 -12.79
N GLY A 21 14.60 -4.00 -12.77
CA GLY A 21 14.19 -5.23 -13.42
C GLY A 21 14.36 -5.18 -14.93
N ASP A 22 14.67 -6.36 -15.46
CA ASP A 22 14.67 -6.63 -16.88
C ASP A 22 13.26 -6.50 -17.46
N VAL A 23 13.20 -6.29 -18.78
CA VAL A 23 11.94 -6.29 -19.51
C VAL A 23 11.54 -7.75 -19.74
N SER A 24 10.57 -8.25 -18.96
CA SER A 24 9.90 -9.51 -19.24
C SER A 24 9.12 -9.37 -20.56
N ARG A 25 9.39 -10.26 -21.52
CA ARG A 25 8.68 -10.30 -22.80
C ARG A 25 7.79 -11.54 -22.82
N TYR A 26 6.55 -11.36 -23.24
CA TYR A 26 5.62 -12.46 -23.44
C TYR A 26 5.65 -12.92 -24.90
N ASN A 27 5.28 -14.19 -25.15
CA ASN A 27 5.27 -14.79 -26.48
C ASN A 27 4.37 -14.06 -27.49
N ASP A 28 3.45 -13.26 -27.01
CA ASP A 28 2.51 -12.51 -27.83
C ASP A 28 2.89 -11.04 -27.99
N GLY A 29 4.16 -10.67 -27.76
CA GLY A 29 4.69 -9.32 -27.98
C GLY A 29 4.43 -8.31 -26.85
N GLY A 30 3.69 -8.69 -25.82
CA GLY A 30 3.57 -7.86 -24.61
C GLY A 30 4.86 -7.76 -23.83
N THR A 31 4.99 -6.70 -23.05
CA THR A 31 6.15 -6.53 -22.15
C THR A 31 5.74 -6.05 -20.78
N ARG A 32 6.48 -6.47 -19.76
CA ARG A 32 6.35 -6.00 -18.38
C ARG A 32 7.72 -5.60 -17.85
N ARG A 33 7.80 -4.51 -17.10
CA ARG A 33 9.02 -4.10 -16.41
C ARG A 33 8.68 -3.56 -15.03
N TRP A 34 9.48 -3.95 -14.03
CA TRP A 34 9.43 -3.38 -12.69
C TRP A 34 10.71 -2.63 -12.37
N THR A 35 10.60 -1.49 -11.71
CA THR A 35 11.72 -0.84 -11.03
C THR A 35 11.33 -0.49 -9.62
N VAL A 36 12.29 -0.50 -8.70
CA VAL A 36 12.11 -0.14 -7.29
C VAL A 36 13.22 0.80 -6.89
N PHE A 37 12.86 1.86 -6.17
CA PHE A 37 13.77 2.77 -5.52
C PHE A 37 13.44 2.86 -4.05
N ALA A 38 14.47 2.81 -3.20
CA ALA A 38 14.36 2.94 -1.77
C ALA A 38 14.97 4.28 -1.30
N ARG A 39 14.35 4.89 -0.30
CA ARG A 39 14.84 6.11 0.36
C ARG A 39 14.51 6.09 1.84
N ILE A 40 15.37 6.67 2.66
CA ILE A 40 15.03 7.02 4.06
C ILE A 40 14.60 8.48 4.11
N ILE A 41 13.44 8.75 4.70
CA ILE A 41 12.90 10.10 4.91
C ILE A 41 12.48 10.19 6.36
N GLN A 42 13.08 11.12 7.13
CA GLN A 42 12.79 11.30 8.56
C GLN A 42 12.81 9.96 9.32
N ASP A 43 13.89 9.19 9.17
CA ASP A 43 14.11 7.91 9.86
C ASP A 43 13.15 6.77 9.49
N GLU A 44 12.36 6.94 8.44
CA GLU A 44 11.44 5.92 7.93
C GLU A 44 11.82 5.48 6.52
N LEU A 45 11.62 4.19 6.22
CA LEU A 45 11.81 3.63 4.89
C LEU A 45 10.62 3.92 4.00
N PHE A 46 10.95 4.43 2.81
CA PHE A 46 10.02 4.55 1.71
C PHE A 46 10.51 3.72 0.52
N LEU A 47 9.56 3.14 -0.21
CA LEU A 47 9.77 2.50 -1.50
C LEU A 47 8.90 3.16 -2.55
N GLN A 48 9.49 3.49 -3.70
CA GLN A 48 8.76 3.74 -4.94
C GLN A 48 8.90 2.53 -5.84
N ARG A 49 7.79 2.00 -6.34
CA ARG A 49 7.79 0.92 -7.34
C ARG A 49 7.12 1.40 -8.60
N THR A 50 7.75 1.22 -9.74
CA THR A 50 7.16 1.53 -11.04
C THR A 50 6.97 0.24 -11.82
N LEU A 51 5.74 0.00 -12.24
CA LEU A 51 5.36 -1.06 -13.16
C LEU A 51 4.99 -0.44 -14.49
N VAL A 52 5.61 -0.92 -15.57
CA VAL A 52 5.21 -0.59 -16.94
C VAL A 52 4.79 -1.87 -17.65
N ILE A 53 3.54 -1.90 -18.10
CA ILE A 53 2.97 -2.96 -18.94
C ILE A 53 2.70 -2.38 -20.32
N ARG A 54 3.11 -3.12 -21.36
CA ARG A 54 2.73 -2.85 -22.76
C ARG A 54 1.93 -4.02 -23.29
N ILE A 55 0.80 -3.70 -23.91
CA ILE A 55 -0.18 -4.64 -24.44
C ILE A 55 -0.37 -4.32 -25.92
N PRO A 56 0.09 -5.18 -26.83
CA PRO A 56 -0.13 -5.01 -28.26
C PRO A 56 -1.60 -4.88 -28.65
N LYS A 57 -1.89 -4.08 -29.68
CA LYS A 57 -3.24 -3.83 -30.23
C LYS A 57 -4.04 -5.09 -30.54
N TYR A 58 -3.38 -6.14 -31.04
CA TYR A 58 -4.05 -7.36 -31.47
C TYR A 58 -4.44 -8.28 -30.32
N LEU A 59 -4.05 -7.98 -29.07
CA LEU A 59 -4.49 -8.75 -27.92
C LEU A 59 -5.90 -8.32 -27.53
N GLY A 60 -6.85 -9.27 -27.61
CA GLY A 60 -8.20 -9.10 -27.10
C GLY A 60 -8.22 -8.89 -25.58
N VAL A 61 -9.30 -8.28 -25.09
CA VAL A 61 -9.52 -7.88 -23.69
C VAL A 61 -9.37 -9.03 -22.68
N GLN A 62 -9.61 -10.29 -23.08
CA GLN A 62 -9.45 -11.44 -22.19
C GLN A 62 -7.97 -11.71 -21.83
N LYS A 63 -7.05 -11.71 -22.81
CA LYS A 63 -5.61 -11.91 -22.55
C LYS A 63 -4.96 -10.75 -21.79
N VAL A 64 -5.64 -9.61 -21.77
CA VAL A 64 -5.26 -8.45 -20.98
C VAL A 64 -5.48 -8.72 -19.50
N GLN A 65 -6.60 -9.34 -19.11
CA GLN A 65 -6.93 -9.56 -17.70
C GLN A 65 -5.88 -10.39 -16.95
N ASP A 66 -5.35 -11.45 -17.59
CA ASP A 66 -4.29 -12.28 -17.01
C ASP A 66 -2.99 -11.49 -16.77
N ARG A 67 -2.75 -10.43 -17.55
CA ARG A 67 -1.57 -9.56 -17.43
C ARG A 67 -1.76 -8.45 -16.43
N LEU A 68 -3.01 -8.06 -16.23
CA LEU A 68 -3.43 -7.10 -15.22
C LEU A 68 -3.58 -7.79 -13.86
N TYR A 69 -2.77 -8.79 -13.53
CA TYR A 69 -2.60 -9.23 -12.15
C TYR A 69 -1.31 -8.64 -11.59
N PHE A 70 -1.41 -7.42 -11.07
CA PHE A 70 -0.33 -6.75 -10.36
C PHE A 70 -0.86 -6.10 -9.09
N PRO A 71 -0.31 -6.46 -7.91
CA PRO A 71 -0.67 -5.77 -6.68
C PRO A 71 0.06 -4.42 -6.62
N VAL A 72 -0.69 -3.34 -6.37
CA VAL A 72 -0.11 -2.07 -5.88
C VAL A 72 0.38 -2.27 -4.45
N CYS A 73 -0.43 -2.96 -3.65
CA CYS A 73 -0.10 -3.59 -2.38
C CYS A 73 -0.99 -4.83 -2.22
N ILE A 74 -0.83 -5.59 -1.13
CA ILE A 74 -1.64 -6.79 -0.87
C ILE A 74 -3.16 -6.49 -0.79
N HIS A 75 -3.53 -5.25 -0.48
CA HIS A 75 -4.91 -4.77 -0.35
C HIS A 75 -5.50 -4.20 -1.64
N LEU A 76 -4.68 -3.80 -2.61
CA LEU A 76 -5.12 -3.16 -3.85
C LEU A 76 -4.78 -4.06 -5.04
N ARG A 77 -5.82 -4.60 -5.69
CA ARG A 77 -5.69 -5.52 -6.83
C ARG A 77 -6.23 -4.88 -8.10
N SER A 78 -5.54 -5.15 -9.20
CA SER A 78 -5.92 -4.71 -10.54
C SER A 78 -7.03 -5.56 -11.16
N ASN A 79 -7.36 -6.73 -10.62
CA ASN A 79 -8.47 -7.57 -11.10
C ASN A 79 -9.39 -7.99 -9.94
N GLY A 80 -10.69 -7.70 -10.08
CA GLY A 80 -11.74 -8.06 -9.12
C GLY A 80 -12.27 -9.49 -9.25
N ASN A 81 -11.94 -10.22 -10.32
CA ASN A 81 -12.51 -11.55 -10.61
C ASN A 81 -11.84 -12.72 -9.88
N GLY A 82 -10.96 -12.45 -8.91
CA GLY A 82 -10.38 -13.50 -8.07
C GLY A 82 -11.39 -13.97 -7.02
N MET A 83 -12.11 -15.05 -7.34
CA MET A 83 -12.73 -16.05 -6.47
C MET A 83 -12.91 -15.63 -5.01
N GLN A 84 -14.18 -15.47 -4.60
CA GLN A 84 -14.62 -15.37 -3.20
C GLN A 84 -14.08 -16.56 -2.42
N ASP A 85 -12.91 -16.41 -1.81
CA ASP A 85 -12.44 -17.34 -0.80
C ASP A 85 -12.13 -16.60 0.50
N TYR A 86 -12.65 -17.20 1.55
CA TYR A 86 -13.03 -16.61 2.81
C TYR A 86 -11.82 -16.22 3.68
N ALA A 87 -11.31 -14.99 3.56
CA ALA A 87 -10.52 -14.33 4.63
C ALA A 87 -10.41 -12.79 4.47
N LYS A 88 -11.49 -12.09 4.85
CA LYS A 88 -11.52 -10.98 5.83
C LYS A 88 -10.63 -9.73 5.73
N ILE A 89 -9.88 -9.44 4.66
CA ILE A 89 -9.29 -8.10 4.47
C ILE A 89 -9.68 -7.48 3.13
N GLY A 90 -10.15 -6.23 3.20
CA GLY A 90 -10.60 -5.41 2.08
C GLY A 90 -9.61 -5.40 0.92
N ARG A 91 -9.85 -6.29 -0.03
CA ARG A 91 -9.20 -6.30 -1.34
C ARG A 91 -10.00 -5.36 -2.22
N TYR A 92 -9.46 -4.17 -2.46
CA TYR A 92 -10.10 -3.17 -3.32
C TYR A 92 -9.60 -3.33 -4.76
N GLY A 93 -10.54 -3.28 -5.70
CA GLY A 93 -10.23 -3.14 -7.12
C GLY A 93 -9.68 -1.76 -7.41
N LEU A 94 -8.71 -1.66 -8.34
CA LEU A 94 -8.29 -0.37 -8.89
C LEU A 94 -9.40 0.16 -9.82
N PRO A 95 -10.03 1.30 -9.52
CA PRO A 95 -11.17 1.80 -10.29
C PRO A 95 -10.79 2.09 -11.74
N GLU A 96 -9.54 2.50 -11.99
CA GLU A 96 -9.04 2.77 -13.34
C GLU A 96 -8.88 1.49 -14.18
N VAL A 97 -8.80 0.33 -13.53
CA VAL A 97 -8.62 -0.98 -14.16
C VAL A 97 -9.94 -1.72 -14.29
N GLU A 98 -10.90 -1.48 -13.39
CA GLU A 98 -12.24 -2.07 -13.43
C GLU A 98 -13.01 -1.65 -14.69
N GLU A 99 -12.86 -0.39 -15.11
CA GLU A 99 -13.45 0.11 -16.37
C GLU A 99 -12.88 -0.59 -17.62
N LEU A 100 -11.68 -1.21 -17.53
CA LEU A 100 -11.05 -1.91 -18.66
C LEU A 100 -11.78 -3.20 -19.07
N LEU A 101 -12.65 -3.73 -18.21
CA LEU A 101 -13.46 -4.91 -18.53
C LEU A 101 -14.52 -4.62 -19.60
N VAL A 102 -14.97 -3.36 -19.68
CA VAL A 102 -16.00 -2.91 -20.65
C VAL A 102 -15.35 -2.24 -21.87
N GLY A 103 -14.18 -1.62 -21.68
CA GLY A 103 -13.39 -1.04 -22.75
C GLY A 103 -12.21 -0.25 -22.16
N PHE A 104 -11.05 -0.29 -22.82
CA PHE A 104 -9.92 0.48 -22.32
C PHE A 104 -10.20 1.98 -22.38
N LYS A 105 -10.25 2.61 -21.20
CA LYS A 105 -10.32 4.06 -21.07
C LYS A 105 -8.95 4.59 -20.72
N SER A 106 -8.52 5.61 -21.45
CA SER A 106 -7.30 6.32 -21.09
C SER A 106 -7.50 7.10 -19.79
N CYS A 107 -6.51 7.06 -18.91
CA CYS A 107 -6.41 7.95 -17.77
C CYS A 107 -4.99 8.49 -17.68
N ASP A 108 -4.85 9.72 -17.23
CA ASP A 108 -3.55 10.36 -17.07
C ASP A 108 -3.32 10.69 -15.60
N ASN A 109 -2.27 10.08 -15.04
CA ASN A 109 -1.82 10.29 -13.66
C ASN A 109 -2.96 10.26 -12.61
N SER A 110 -3.89 9.30 -12.72
CA SER A 110 -4.95 9.11 -11.72
C SER A 110 -4.32 8.71 -10.39
N LEU A 111 -4.69 9.41 -9.31
CA LEU A 111 -4.10 9.26 -7.99
C LEU A 111 -5.04 8.51 -7.05
N GLY A 112 -4.51 7.49 -6.38
CA GLY A 112 -5.25 6.73 -5.38
C GLY A 112 -4.42 6.34 -4.17
N SER A 113 -5.11 5.97 -3.10
CA SER A 113 -4.52 5.59 -1.83
C SER A 113 -5.16 4.32 -1.30
N CYS A 114 -4.35 3.42 -0.77
CA CYS A 114 -4.87 2.29 0.00
C CYS A 114 -5.46 2.80 1.33
N PRO A 115 -6.70 2.43 1.68
CA PRO A 115 -7.29 2.82 2.97
C PRO A 115 -6.70 2.04 4.15
N ILE A 116 -6.05 0.90 3.89
CA ILE A 116 -5.55 -0.01 4.93
C ILE A 116 -4.07 0.25 5.24
N CYS A 117 -3.19 0.16 4.24
CA CYS A 117 -1.74 0.32 4.42
C CYS A 117 -1.23 1.65 3.89
N PHE A 118 0.00 1.99 4.24
CA PHE A 118 0.72 3.21 3.84
C PHE A 118 1.21 3.16 2.40
N THR A 119 0.29 2.91 1.46
CA THR A 119 0.56 2.89 0.03
C THR A 119 -0.29 3.93 -0.69
N ASP A 120 0.36 4.84 -1.40
CA ASP A 120 -0.23 5.69 -2.44
C ASP A 120 0.18 5.16 -3.81
N TYR A 121 -0.58 5.50 -4.84
CA TYR A 121 -0.20 5.21 -6.21
C TYR A 121 -0.63 6.31 -7.18
N SER A 122 0.03 6.33 -8.33
CA SER A 122 -0.46 6.95 -9.54
C SER A 122 -0.56 5.91 -10.66
N ILE A 123 -1.59 6.02 -11.50
CA ILE A 123 -1.77 5.16 -12.67
C ILE A 123 -2.02 6.00 -13.92
N THR A 124 -1.35 5.62 -15.01
CA THR A 124 -1.53 6.20 -16.33
C THR A 124 -1.82 5.07 -17.31
N ILE A 125 -2.92 5.18 -18.04
CA ILE A 125 -3.34 4.23 -19.07
C ILE A 125 -3.49 5.03 -20.35
N ARG A 126 -2.72 4.66 -21.38
CA ARG A 126 -2.76 5.39 -22.66
C ARG A 126 -2.56 4.46 -23.84
N TRP A 127 -3.12 4.87 -24.97
CA TRP A 127 -2.84 4.26 -26.25
C TRP A 127 -1.54 4.83 -26.82
N GLU A 128 -0.57 3.98 -27.17
CA GLU A 128 0.63 4.37 -27.90
C GLU A 128 0.42 4.05 -29.39
N SER A 129 0.39 5.09 -30.23
CA SER A 129 0.16 4.98 -31.69
C SER A 129 1.45 4.79 -32.52
N GLN A 130 2.63 4.97 -31.90
CA GLN A 130 3.94 4.86 -32.56
C GLN A 130 4.38 3.39 -32.72
N GLN A 131 5.69 3.10 -32.86
CA GLN A 131 6.30 1.82 -33.29
C GLN A 131 5.75 0.51 -32.65
N ARG A 132 4.95 0.59 -31.58
CA ARG A 132 4.23 -0.53 -30.98
C ARG A 132 2.79 -0.11 -30.69
N GLN A 133 1.91 -0.21 -31.69
CA GLN A 133 0.47 0.06 -31.51
C GLN A 133 -0.09 -0.79 -30.36
N GLY A 134 -0.65 -0.14 -29.34
CA GLY A 134 -1.21 -0.85 -28.20
C GLY A 134 -1.39 0.02 -26.96
N TRP A 135 -1.80 -0.62 -25.87
CA TRP A 135 -1.96 0.03 -24.57
C TRP A 135 -0.65 0.01 -23.79
N ARG A 136 -0.33 1.14 -23.17
CA ARG A 136 0.67 1.25 -22.12
C ARG A 136 -0.02 1.59 -20.81
N ILE A 137 0.28 0.79 -19.80
CA ILE A 137 -0.17 0.99 -18.43
C ILE A 137 1.07 1.21 -17.58
N GLU A 138 1.10 2.33 -16.89
CA GLU A 138 2.16 2.69 -15.98
C GLU A 138 1.56 2.92 -14.60
N VAL A 139 2.05 2.17 -13.61
CA VAL A 139 1.60 2.25 -12.23
C VAL A 139 2.82 2.56 -11.37
N VAL A 140 2.77 3.67 -10.65
CA VAL A 140 3.82 4.04 -9.69
C VAL A 140 3.22 3.96 -8.30
N SER A 141 3.70 3.07 -7.45
CA SER A 141 3.30 2.99 -6.05
C SER A 141 4.38 3.57 -5.14
N TYR A 142 3.93 4.19 -4.05
CA TYR A 142 4.75 4.81 -3.01
C TYR A 142 4.35 4.18 -1.69
N GLN A 143 5.28 3.50 -1.02
CA GLN A 143 5.02 2.77 0.21
C GLN A 143 5.88 3.31 1.33
N GLN A 144 5.29 3.58 2.50
CA GLN A 144 6.01 3.88 3.72
C GLN A 144 5.97 2.65 4.63
N LEU A 145 7.14 2.14 5.00
CA LEU A 145 7.29 0.89 5.73
C LEU A 145 7.66 1.09 7.21
N GLY A 146 7.59 2.33 7.68
CA GLY A 146 7.95 2.71 9.03
C GLY A 146 9.47 2.72 9.23
N ARG A 147 9.91 2.52 10.46
CA ARG A 147 11.34 2.61 10.81
C ARG A 147 12.09 1.32 10.48
N CYS A 148 11.35 0.23 10.25
CA CYS A 148 11.86 -1.11 9.95
C CYS A 148 12.98 -1.56 10.91
N ARG A 149 12.82 -1.21 12.19
CA ARG A 149 13.70 -1.62 13.29
C ARG A 149 13.22 -2.90 13.97
N SER A 150 11.95 -3.24 13.77
CA SER A 150 11.31 -4.44 14.29
C SER A 150 10.34 -4.98 13.23
N PRO A 151 10.21 -6.31 13.07
CA PRO A 151 9.15 -6.90 12.25
C PRO A 151 7.75 -6.55 12.80
N TYR A 152 7.65 -6.11 14.05
CA TYR A 152 6.42 -5.66 14.71
C TYR A 152 6.07 -4.19 14.44
N ASP A 153 6.86 -3.46 13.62
CA ASP A 153 6.45 -2.14 13.15
C ASP A 153 5.11 -2.26 12.40
N TRP A 154 4.08 -1.65 12.95
CA TRP A 154 2.71 -1.82 12.47
C TRP A 154 2.52 -1.34 11.03
N LYS A 155 3.32 -0.37 10.54
CA LYS A 155 3.28 0.06 9.13
C LYS A 155 3.81 -1.02 8.20
N TRP A 156 4.89 -1.70 8.61
CA TRP A 156 5.42 -2.87 7.91
C TRP A 156 4.42 -4.01 7.89
N ARG A 157 3.83 -4.36 9.05
CA ARG A 157 2.83 -5.43 9.15
C ARG A 157 1.61 -5.17 8.28
N LEU A 158 1.10 -3.94 8.26
CA LEU A 158 0.03 -3.55 7.32
C LEU A 158 0.43 -3.72 5.85
N ALA A 159 1.71 -3.62 5.49
CA ALA A 159 2.14 -3.80 4.11
C ALA A 159 2.38 -5.28 3.75
N ALA A 160 2.74 -6.11 4.72
CA ALA A 160 3.24 -7.48 4.52
C ALA A 160 2.24 -8.58 4.91
N GLU A 161 1.35 -8.32 5.87
CA GLU A 161 0.42 -9.29 6.41
C GLU A 161 -1.03 -8.93 6.06
N GLU A 162 -1.85 -9.95 5.82
CA GLU A 162 -3.31 -9.81 5.87
C GLU A 162 -3.78 -9.69 7.33
N SER A 163 -3.21 -8.73 8.07
CA SER A 163 -3.50 -8.46 9.47
C SER A 163 -4.64 -7.46 9.61
N THR A 164 -5.76 -7.89 10.21
CA THR A 164 -6.94 -7.04 10.50
C THR A 164 -6.76 -6.18 11.75
N TRP A 165 -5.66 -6.37 12.48
CA TRP A 165 -5.50 -5.90 13.86
C TRP A 165 -5.06 -4.45 13.93
N ASN A 166 -4.20 -4.05 13.00
CA ASN A 166 -3.63 -2.71 13.00
C ASN A 166 -4.68 -1.67 12.60
N GLU A 167 -4.53 -0.47 13.14
CA GLU A 167 -5.39 0.66 12.77
C GLU A 167 -5.18 0.98 11.28
N PRO A 168 -6.25 0.95 10.45
CA PRO A 168 -6.10 1.21 9.03
C PRO A 168 -5.62 2.65 8.81
N ARG A 169 -4.73 2.82 7.82
CA ARG A 169 -4.15 4.13 7.46
C ARG A 169 -5.19 5.23 7.36
N CYS A 170 -6.38 4.97 6.81
CA CYS A 170 -7.42 5.96 6.61
C CYS A 170 -7.91 6.68 7.89
N ARG A 171 -7.53 6.20 9.08
CA ARG A 171 -7.78 6.89 10.36
C ARG A 171 -6.61 7.73 10.85
N ALA A 172 -5.39 7.44 10.38
CA ALA A 172 -4.16 8.03 10.87
C ALA A 172 -3.58 9.08 9.92
N GLN A 173 -3.90 9.02 8.63
CA GLN A 173 -3.32 9.89 7.60
C GLN A 173 -4.35 10.22 6.52
N GLU A 174 -4.06 11.27 5.76
CA GLU A 174 -4.80 11.62 4.54
C GLU A 174 -4.32 10.81 3.32
N PRO A 175 -5.16 10.63 2.30
CA PRO A 175 -4.73 10.03 1.03
C PRO A 175 -3.69 10.92 0.36
N GLY A 176 -2.70 10.33 -0.31
CA GLY A 176 -1.65 11.07 -1.03
C GLY A 176 -0.44 11.47 -0.19
N LEU A 177 -0.52 11.41 1.14
CA LEU A 177 0.56 11.85 2.05
C LEU A 177 1.88 11.08 1.89
N VAL A 178 1.85 9.78 1.59
CA VAL A 178 3.06 8.97 1.38
C VAL A 178 3.76 9.39 0.09
N ARG A 179 2.99 9.58 -0.99
CA ARG A 179 3.51 10.11 -2.25
C ARG A 179 4.04 11.54 -2.08
N GLN A 180 3.32 12.40 -1.36
CA GLN A 180 3.75 13.78 -1.09
C GLN A 180 5.09 13.79 -0.37
N ARG A 181 5.26 13.02 0.72
CA ARG A 181 6.53 12.93 1.45
C ARG A 181 7.66 12.38 0.57
N TRP A 182 7.37 11.44 -0.32
CA TRP A 182 8.36 10.93 -1.28
C TRP A 182 8.86 12.01 -2.24
N MET A 183 7.93 12.78 -2.82
CA MET A 183 8.23 13.81 -3.83
C MET A 183 8.82 15.08 -3.21
N PHE A 184 8.30 15.49 -2.05
CA PHE A 184 8.65 16.71 -1.33
C PHE A 184 8.88 16.39 0.15
N PRO A 185 10.08 15.89 0.51
CA PRO A 185 10.42 15.55 1.89
C PRO A 185 10.22 16.70 2.88
N ASP A 186 10.31 17.95 2.39
CA ASP A 186 10.18 19.17 3.18
C ASP A 186 8.71 19.60 3.40
N GLY A 187 7.73 18.89 2.82
CA GLY A 187 6.30 19.06 3.14
C GLY A 187 5.60 20.27 2.53
N LEU A 188 6.18 20.91 1.51
CA LEU A 188 5.71 22.20 0.97
C LEU A 188 4.43 22.15 0.11
N ILE A 189 3.89 20.96 -0.18
CA ILE A 189 2.73 20.79 -1.07
C ILE A 189 1.67 19.97 -0.35
N GLN A 190 0.38 20.29 -0.50
CA GLN A 190 -0.70 19.51 0.08
C GLN A 190 -0.78 18.09 -0.53
N PRO A 191 -1.17 17.07 0.25
CA PRO A 191 -1.36 15.73 -0.29
C PRO A 191 -2.54 15.70 -1.27
N GLU A 192 -2.35 14.99 -2.39
CA GLU A 192 -3.36 14.81 -3.43
C GLU A 192 -3.70 13.33 -3.59
N GLY A 193 -4.99 13.03 -3.74
CA GLY A 193 -5.46 11.67 -4.03
C GLY A 193 -6.79 11.37 -3.35
N LYS A 194 -7.28 10.15 -3.55
CA LYS A 194 -8.50 9.64 -2.93
C LYS A 194 -8.26 8.23 -2.43
N TYR A 195 -8.91 7.86 -1.33
CA TYR A 195 -8.93 6.45 -0.96
C TYR A 195 -9.67 5.62 -2.01
N VAL A 196 -9.10 4.46 -2.32
CA VAL A 196 -9.78 3.47 -3.15
C VAL A 196 -10.91 2.84 -2.34
N GLY A 197 -12.13 2.98 -2.84
CA GLY A 197 -13.33 2.46 -2.18
C GLY A 197 -13.66 3.15 -0.85
N LYS A 198 -14.62 2.58 -0.13
CA LYS A 198 -14.92 2.93 1.27
C LYS A 198 -14.29 1.87 2.15
N ALA A 199 -13.58 2.26 3.21
CA ALA A 199 -13.17 1.32 4.25
C ALA A 199 -14.44 0.74 4.92
N ARG A 200 -15.00 -0.34 4.36
CA ARG A 200 -16.20 -0.98 4.90
C ARG A 200 -15.82 -1.60 6.24
N ARG A 201 -16.40 -1.09 7.33
CA ARG A 201 -16.61 -1.89 8.53
C ARG A 201 -17.73 -2.87 8.21
N GLU A 202 -17.42 -4.14 7.99
CA GLU A 202 -18.44 -5.15 8.28
C GLU A 202 -18.71 -5.12 9.80
N PRO A 203 -19.96 -5.18 10.26
CA PRO A 203 -20.26 -5.41 11.66
C PRO A 203 -19.48 -6.65 12.16
N GLY A 204 -18.65 -6.48 13.19
CA GLY A 204 -17.74 -7.53 13.67
C GLY A 204 -16.32 -7.52 13.07
N SER A 205 -16.01 -6.61 12.14
CA SER A 205 -14.63 -6.40 11.65
C SER A 205 -13.74 -5.84 12.75
N LEU A 206 -12.62 -6.51 13.01
CA LEU A 206 -11.61 -6.13 14.01
C LEU A 206 -10.69 -4.98 13.55
N LEU A 207 -10.95 -4.38 12.38
CA LEU A 207 -10.15 -3.27 11.83
C LEU A 207 -10.09 -2.08 12.80
N GLY A 208 -8.91 -1.91 13.41
CA GLY A 208 -8.62 -0.89 14.41
C GLY A 208 -9.18 -1.19 15.81
N SER A 209 -9.32 -2.46 16.18
CA SER A 209 -9.40 -2.86 17.58
C SER A 209 -7.99 -2.81 18.17
N ARG A 210 -7.72 -1.87 19.08
CA ARG A 210 -6.47 -1.81 19.86
C ARG A 210 -6.24 -3.01 20.81
N ARG A 211 -7.02 -4.08 20.69
CA ARG A 211 -6.89 -5.25 21.57
C ARG A 211 -5.76 -6.13 21.06
N CYS A 212 -4.83 -6.46 21.95
CA CYS A 212 -3.81 -7.49 21.79
C CYS A 212 -4.45 -8.74 21.16
N PRO A 213 -3.92 -9.29 20.05
CA PRO A 213 -4.55 -10.40 19.31
C PRO A 213 -4.67 -11.68 20.15
N TRP A 214 -3.93 -11.77 21.25
CA TRP A 214 -3.94 -12.90 22.17
C TRP A 214 -4.91 -12.76 23.35
N MET A 215 -5.58 -11.61 23.53
CA MET A 215 -6.47 -11.33 24.66
C MET A 215 -5.89 -11.83 26.01
N ALA A 216 -6.42 -12.91 26.58
CA ALA A 216 -5.98 -13.48 27.86
C ALA A 216 -4.63 -14.23 27.80
N TRP A 217 -4.09 -14.47 26.61
CA TRP A 217 -2.81 -15.15 26.36
C TRP A 217 -1.67 -14.14 26.10
N CYS A 218 -1.96 -12.84 26.23
CA CYS A 218 -1.04 -11.75 25.93
C CYS A 218 0.16 -11.70 26.91
N GLU A 219 0.01 -12.24 28.12
CA GLU A 219 1.07 -12.23 29.14
C GLU A 219 2.17 -13.29 28.89
N SER A 220 1.90 -14.30 28.05
CA SER A 220 2.82 -15.43 27.82
C SER A 220 3.59 -15.38 26.51
N GLU A 221 3.19 -14.54 25.55
CA GLU A 221 3.83 -14.48 24.24
C GLU A 221 4.85 -13.32 24.17
N PRO A 222 6.13 -13.59 23.87
CA PRO A 222 7.18 -12.55 23.78
C PRO A 222 6.85 -11.47 22.74
N GLU A 223 6.05 -11.82 21.75
CA GLU A 223 5.58 -10.96 20.66
C GLU A 223 4.65 -9.82 21.15
N CYS A 224 3.95 -10.03 22.28
CA CYS A 224 3.16 -9.00 22.97
C CYS A 224 4.04 -7.99 23.70
N GLN A 225 5.04 -8.50 24.42
CA GLN A 225 5.95 -7.68 25.21
C GLN A 225 6.75 -6.74 24.30
N GLU A 226 7.21 -7.23 23.14
CA GLU A 226 7.90 -6.39 22.15
C GLU A 226 6.99 -5.33 21.52
N HIS A 227 5.71 -5.64 21.27
CA HIS A 227 4.74 -4.66 20.75
C HIS A 227 4.52 -3.50 21.72
N TYR A 228 4.28 -3.79 23.01
CA TYR A 228 4.10 -2.75 24.02
C TYR A 228 5.40 -2.01 24.35
N ALA A 229 6.55 -2.69 24.38
CA ALA A 229 7.85 -2.02 24.56
C ALA A 229 8.18 -1.07 23.40
N ALA A 230 7.77 -1.38 22.16
CA ALA A 230 7.94 -0.48 21.02
C ALA A 230 7.05 0.78 21.11
N GLU A 231 5.84 0.66 21.69
CA GLU A 231 4.93 1.79 21.94
C GLU A 231 5.39 2.67 23.12
N GLU A 232 5.84 2.08 24.24
CA GLU A 232 6.36 2.83 25.40
C GLU A 232 7.60 3.67 25.05
N ASN A 233 8.42 3.20 24.11
CA ASN A 233 9.61 3.92 23.64
C ASN A 233 9.31 5.02 22.60
N ASN A 234 8.04 5.22 22.19
CA ASN A 234 7.61 6.35 21.35
C ASN A 234 6.23 6.85 21.79
N PRO A 235 6.13 7.58 22.92
CA PRO A 235 4.88 8.20 23.29
C PRO A 235 4.44 9.18 22.19
N PRO A 236 3.15 9.19 21.80
CA PRO A 236 2.64 10.20 20.88
C PRO A 236 2.89 11.59 21.47
N ARG A 237 3.27 12.56 20.61
CA ARG A 237 3.28 13.97 20.99
C ARG A 237 1.92 14.32 21.62
N VAL A 238 1.96 14.88 22.83
CA VAL A 238 0.85 15.00 23.79
C VAL A 238 -0.34 15.84 23.29
N ASP A 239 -0.26 16.44 22.11
CA ASP A 239 -1.27 17.40 21.63
C ASP A 239 -2.52 16.77 20.97
N CYS A 240 -2.58 15.46 20.71
CA CYS A 240 -3.72 14.83 20.04
C CYS A 240 -4.73 14.10 20.94
N LEU A 241 -4.55 14.08 22.28
CA LEU A 241 -5.32 13.19 23.17
C LEU A 241 -6.50 13.82 23.94
N ARG A 242 -6.89 15.06 23.65
CA ARG A 242 -8.11 15.67 24.20
C ARG A 242 -9.12 16.01 23.12
N ARG A 243 -9.84 15.00 22.62
CA ARG A 243 -11.23 15.07 22.15
C ARG A 243 -11.60 13.67 21.65
N HIS A 244 -12.77 13.18 22.07
CA HIS A 244 -13.34 11.84 21.79
C HIS A 244 -13.14 10.76 22.86
N LEU A 245 -13.51 11.07 24.09
CA LEU A 245 -14.18 10.12 24.97
C LEU A 245 -15.57 10.67 25.27
N THR A 246 -16.59 10.00 24.73
CA THR A 246 -17.97 9.85 25.24
C THR A 246 -18.89 9.64 24.03
N TRP A 247 -19.35 8.42 23.78
CA TRP A 247 -20.73 8.18 23.35
C TRP A 247 -21.17 6.81 23.89
N TRP A 248 -22.32 6.87 24.55
CA TRP A 248 -22.93 5.87 25.41
C TRP A 248 -23.63 4.76 24.61
N TYR A 249 -23.73 3.56 25.21
CA TYR A 249 -24.73 2.55 24.84
C TYR A 249 -26.11 2.98 25.36
N PRO A 250 -27.22 2.80 24.62
CA PRO A 250 -28.52 2.62 25.25
C PRO A 250 -28.69 1.14 25.61
N ALA A 251 -28.91 0.89 26.90
CA ALA A 251 -29.43 -0.39 27.37
C ALA A 251 -30.93 -0.48 27.06
N GLU A 252 -31.36 -1.69 26.71
CA GLU A 252 -32.74 -2.08 26.50
C GLU A 252 -33.59 -1.84 27.76
N GLY A 253 -34.85 -1.46 27.54
CA GLY A 253 -35.94 -1.39 28.51
C GLY A 253 -37.27 -1.38 27.77
#